data_AF-A0A947NZA5-F1
#
_entry.id   AF-A0A947NZA5-F1
#
_cell.length_a   1.000
_cell.length_b   1.000
_cell.length_c   1.000
_cell.angle_alpha   90.00
_cell.angle_beta   90.00
_cell.angle_gamma   90.00
#
_symmetry.space_group_name_H-M   'P 1'
#
loop_
_entity.id
_entity.type
_entity.pdbx_description
1 polymer ?
#
loop_
_entity_poly.entity_id
_entity_poly.type
_entity_poly.pdbx_seq_one_letter_code
_entity_poly.pdbx_strand_id
1 'polypeptide(L)'
;MIKKKSQARIDWDSSWLFDFAVEILILIVIFIMPVIFDRRLGIVFSGTKTAWMRVFGSLIFGVWAIKLVITKQHRFFRTALDWPVLSFLFCTTIATLSSVHVYTSLVGFYGRYEGLTSWYLFGLFFFVITNYMRSPAQLRRIIMVVVSAATLMSIYSIIQR
;
A
#
# COMPACT_ATOMS: atom_id res chain seq x y z
N MET A 1 -28.07 30.83 -40.66
CA MET A 1 -26.72 30.54 -40.14
C MET A 1 -26.82 30.32 -38.63
N ILE A 2 -27.06 29.09 -38.19
CA ILE A 2 -27.41 28.76 -36.79
C ILE A 2 -26.13 28.36 -36.04
N LYS A 3 -25.68 29.22 -35.12
CA LYS A 3 -24.52 28.95 -34.25
C LYS A 3 -24.83 27.76 -33.33
N LYS A 4 -24.18 26.62 -33.59
CA LYS A 4 -24.18 25.44 -32.71
C LYS A 4 -23.45 25.84 -31.42
N LYS A 5 -24.18 25.99 -30.32
CA LYS A 5 -23.62 26.13 -28.96
C LYS A 5 -22.78 24.89 -28.69
N SER A 6 -21.47 25.07 -28.64
CA SER A 6 -20.53 24.08 -28.12
C SER A 6 -20.95 23.74 -26.70
N GLN A 7 -21.54 22.57 -26.51
CA GLN A 7 -21.76 22.01 -25.19
C GLN A 7 -20.38 21.81 -24.56
N ALA A 8 -20.05 22.64 -23.58
CA ALA A 8 -18.96 22.36 -22.66
C ALA A 8 -19.32 21.07 -21.92
N ARG A 9 -18.85 19.95 -22.47
CA ARG A 9 -18.88 18.66 -21.80
C ARG A 9 -17.90 18.81 -20.64
N ILE A 10 -18.42 19.16 -19.47
CA ILE A 10 -17.67 19.02 -18.22
C ILE A 10 -17.43 17.52 -18.10
N ASP A 11 -16.25 17.08 -18.51
CA ASP A 11 -15.84 15.69 -18.43
C ASP A 11 -15.58 15.43 -16.95
N TRP A 12 -16.59 14.86 -16.29
CA TRP A 12 -16.48 14.34 -14.94
C TRP A 12 -15.62 13.08 -14.99
N ASP A 13 -14.31 13.25 -15.16
CA ASP A 13 -13.34 12.19 -14.94
C ASP A 13 -13.30 11.92 -13.43
N SER A 14 -14.33 11.23 -12.94
CA SER A 14 -14.58 10.87 -11.53
C SER A 14 -13.47 10.03 -10.90
N SER A 15 -12.43 9.69 -11.68
CA SER A 15 -11.24 8.98 -11.23
C SER A 15 -10.33 9.83 -10.32
N TRP A 16 -10.37 11.16 -10.42
CA TRP A 16 -9.44 12.05 -9.69
C TRP A 16 -9.56 11.93 -8.17
N LEU A 17 -10.79 11.75 -7.65
CA LEU A 17 -11.04 11.56 -6.22
C LEU A 17 -10.40 10.27 -5.72
N PHE A 18 -10.53 9.18 -6.49
CA PHE A 18 -9.91 7.90 -6.16
C PHE A 18 -8.38 8.00 -6.23
N ASP A 19 -7.84 8.70 -7.23
CA ASP A 19 -6.40 8.90 -7.34
C ASP A 19 -5.83 9.73 -6.20
N PHE A 20 -6.53 10.79 -5.80
CA PHE A 20 -6.19 11.60 -4.65
C PHE A 20 -6.27 10.80 -3.33
N ALA A 21 -7.33 10.01 -3.15
CA ALA A 21 -7.50 9.17 -1.97
C ALA A 21 -6.42 8.09 -1.86
N VAL A 22 -6.11 7.39 -2.96
CA VAL A 22 -5.01 6.40 -3.01
C VAL A 22 -3.67 7.08 -2.71
N GLU A 23 -3.42 8.27 -3.26
CA GLU A 23 -2.19 9.00 -2.99
C GLU A 23 -2.00 9.31 -1.51
N ILE A 24 -3.02 9.93 -0.91
CA ILE A 24 -2.98 10.31 0.50
C ILE A 24 -2.78 9.08 1.37
N LEU A 25 -3.50 7.99 1.10
CA LEU A 25 -3.35 6.75 1.86
C LEU A 25 -1.93 6.18 1.73
N ILE A 26 -1.33 6.19 0.53
CA ILE A 26 0.06 5.75 0.34
C ILE A 26 1.02 6.62 1.15
N LEU A 27 0.89 7.95 1.06
CA LEU A 27 1.76 8.87 1.80
C LEU A 27 1.61 8.71 3.32
N ILE A 28 0.38 8.54 3.80
CA ILE A 28 0.08 8.25 5.20
C ILE A 28 0.76 6.96 5.64
N VAL A 29 0.64 5.87 4.87
CA VAL A 29 1.28 4.59 5.20
C VAL A 29 2.80 4.73 5.27
N ILE A 30 3.41 5.35 4.26
CA ILE A 30 4.87 5.53 4.20
C ILE A 30 5.38 6.34 5.39
N PHE A 31 4.62 7.33 5.85
CA PHE A 31 4.96 8.13 7.04
C PHE A 31 4.70 7.37 8.35
N ILE A 32 3.52 6.77 8.50
CA ILE A 32 3.09 6.16 9.76
C ILE A 32 3.87 4.89 10.07
N MET A 33 4.17 4.05 9.08
CA MET A 33 4.84 2.76 9.32
C MET A 33 6.16 2.86 10.12
N PRO A 34 7.09 3.78 9.81
CA PRO A 34 8.30 3.96 10.61
C PRO A 34 8.03 4.66 11.95
N VAL A 35 7.01 5.53 12.03
CA VAL A 35 6.72 6.36 13.21
C VAL A 35 5.88 5.63 14.26
N ILE A 36 5.10 4.63 13.87
CA ILE A 36 4.19 3.92 14.77
C ILE A 36 4.88 2.74 15.45
N PHE A 37 5.02 2.82 16.76
CA PHE A 37 5.55 1.74 17.59
C PHE A 37 5.16 1.97 19.05
N ASP A 38 4.94 0.88 19.80
CA ASP A 38 4.62 0.93 21.23
C ASP A 38 5.86 0.61 22.07
N ARG A 39 6.41 1.62 22.75
CA ARG A 39 7.63 1.49 23.57
C ARG A 39 7.51 0.50 24.73
N ARG A 40 6.29 0.20 25.20
CA ARG A 40 6.07 -0.65 26.39
C ARG A 40 6.29 -2.14 26.09
N LEU A 41 6.37 -2.52 24.82
CA LEU A 41 6.34 -3.90 24.40
C LEU A 41 7.51 -4.20 23.43
N GLY A 42 8.67 -4.55 23.98
CA GLY A 42 9.93 -4.70 23.22
C GLY A 42 9.92 -5.70 22.04
N ILE A 43 9.04 -6.71 22.07
CA ILE A 43 8.86 -7.71 20.98
C ILE A 43 7.61 -7.38 20.12
N VAL A 44 6.77 -6.42 20.52
CA VAL A 44 5.44 -6.14 19.92
C VAL A 44 5.48 -4.91 19.01
N PHE A 45 6.65 -4.27 18.87
CA PHE A 45 6.87 -3.27 17.82
C PHE A 45 6.50 -3.76 16.41
N SER A 46 6.66 -5.06 16.16
CA SER A 46 6.27 -5.71 14.92
C SER A 46 4.76 -5.91 14.84
N GLY A 47 4.11 -6.36 15.92
CA GLY A 47 2.66 -6.59 15.97
C GLY A 47 1.84 -5.33 15.67
N THR A 48 2.20 -4.20 16.29
CA THR A 48 1.53 -2.91 16.03
C THR A 48 1.68 -2.49 14.57
N LYS A 49 2.88 -2.62 13.98
CA LYS A 49 3.12 -2.26 12.58
C LYS A 49 2.33 -3.15 11.63
N THR A 50 2.37 -4.46 11.84
CA THR A 50 1.62 -5.42 11.01
C THR A 50 0.11 -5.17 11.09
N ALA A 51 -0.43 -4.83 12.27
CA ALA A 51 -1.84 -4.49 12.43
C ALA A 51 -2.24 -3.24 11.63
N TRP A 52 -1.46 -2.16 11.75
CA TRP A 52 -1.71 -0.93 11.00
C TRP A 52 -1.53 -1.12 9.49
N MET A 53 -0.54 -1.91 9.08
CA MET A 53 -0.35 -2.29 7.68
C MET A 53 -1.56 -3.03 7.14
N ARG A 54 -2.18 -3.92 7.92
CA ARG A 54 -3.42 -4.63 7.53
C ARG A 54 -4.59 -3.66 7.34
N VAL A 55 -4.77 -2.72 8.26
CA VAL A 55 -5.83 -1.71 8.17
C VAL A 55 -5.64 -0.85 6.93
N PHE A 56 -4.48 -0.19 6.78
CA PHE A 56 -4.26 0.71 5.66
C PHE A 56 -4.13 -0.01 4.33
N GLY A 57 -3.50 -1.18 4.29
CA GLY A 57 -3.39 -2.00 3.08
C GLY A 57 -4.76 -2.41 2.56
N SER A 58 -5.68 -2.80 3.46
CA SER A 58 -7.06 -3.13 3.09
C SER A 58 -7.83 -1.90 2.59
N LEU A 59 -7.62 -0.72 3.20
CA LEU A 59 -8.23 0.53 2.74
C LEU A 59 -7.73 0.93 1.34
N ILE A 60 -6.42 0.92 1.12
CA ILE A 60 -5.81 1.24 -0.18
C ILE A 60 -6.33 0.28 -1.25
N PHE A 61 -6.30 -1.03 -0.96
CA PHE A 61 -6.82 -2.03 -1.87
C PHE A 61 -8.31 -1.84 -2.15
N GLY A 62 -9.13 -1.56 -1.13
CA GLY A 62 -10.56 -1.30 -1.29
C GLY A 62 -10.84 -0.10 -2.20
N VAL A 63 -10.19 1.04 -1.94
CA VAL A 63 -10.34 2.25 -2.78
C VAL A 63 -9.88 1.99 -4.21
N TRP A 64 -8.74 1.31 -4.38
CA TRP A 64 -8.21 0.98 -5.70
C TRP A 64 -9.11 -0.01 -6.45
N ALA A 65 -9.61 -1.05 -5.78
CA ALA A 65 -10.54 -2.02 -6.37
C ALA A 65 -11.86 -1.37 -6.79
N ILE A 66 -12.43 -0.48 -5.97
CA ILE A 66 -13.63 0.29 -6.32
C ILE A 66 -13.37 1.15 -7.57
N LYS A 67 -12.22 1.82 -7.64
CA LYS A 67 -11.79 2.55 -8.83
C LYS A 67 -11.68 1.63 -10.06
N LEU A 68 -11.14 0.43 -9.89
CA LEU A 68 -11.02 -0.57 -10.96
C LEU A 68 -12.38 -0.93 -11.55
N VAL A 69 -13.38 -1.16 -10.70
CA VAL A 69 -14.74 -1.54 -11.09
C VAL A 69 -15.50 -0.39 -11.73
N ILE A 70 -15.39 0.84 -11.19
CA ILE A 70 -16.18 2.00 -11.65
C ILE A 70 -15.65 2.56 -12.97
N THR A 71 -14.34 2.80 -13.06
CA THR A 71 -13.76 3.51 -14.22
C THR A 71 -13.69 2.62 -15.47
N LYS A 72 -13.67 1.29 -15.31
CA LYS A 72 -13.63 0.26 -16.38
C LYS A 72 -12.50 0.37 -17.42
N GLN A 73 -11.76 1.47 -17.46
CA GLN A 73 -10.61 1.71 -18.32
C GLN A 73 -9.35 1.78 -17.47
N HIS A 74 -8.68 0.64 -17.31
CA HIS A 74 -7.40 0.59 -16.61
C HIS A 74 -6.33 -0.02 -17.49
N ARG A 75 -5.28 0.77 -17.73
CA ARG A 75 -4.02 0.28 -18.31
C ARG A 75 -3.15 -0.18 -17.16
N PHE A 76 -3.07 -1.49 -16.97
CA PHE A 76 -2.11 -2.07 -16.04
C PHE A 76 -0.70 -1.92 -16.60
N PHE A 77 0.15 -1.20 -15.87
CA PHE A 77 1.56 -1.13 -16.16
C PHE A 77 2.22 -2.41 -15.68
N ARG A 78 2.69 -3.20 -16.63
CA ARG A 78 3.44 -4.43 -16.37
C ARG A 78 4.90 -4.10 -16.18
N THR A 79 5.50 -4.64 -15.12
CA THR A 79 6.93 -4.52 -14.86
C THR A 79 7.59 -5.89 -14.92
N ALA A 80 8.90 -5.95 -15.20
CA ALA A 80 9.64 -7.22 -15.15
C ALA A 80 9.63 -7.85 -13.74
N LEU A 81 9.43 -7.02 -12.70
CA LEU A 81 9.31 -7.45 -11.30
C LEU A 81 7.95 -8.08 -10.97
N ASP A 82 6.94 -7.96 -11.84
CA ASP A 82 5.63 -8.59 -11.63
C ASP A 82 5.78 -10.11 -11.48
N TRP A 83 6.61 -10.74 -12.32
CA TRP A 83 6.83 -12.18 -12.30
C TRP A 83 7.49 -12.68 -11.01
N PRO A 84 8.63 -12.12 -10.54
CA PRO A 84 9.18 -12.45 -9.23
C PRO A 84 8.19 -12.29 -8.08
N VAL A 85 7.41 -11.20 -8.07
CA VAL A 85 6.42 -10.96 -7.00
C VAL A 85 5.31 -12.01 -7.03
N LEU A 86 4.74 -12.30 -8.19
CA LEU A 86 3.70 -13.32 -8.33
C LEU A 86 4.21 -14.72 -7.99
N SER A 87 5.42 -15.08 -8.44
CA SER A 87 6.06 -16.35 -8.10
C SER A 87 6.30 -16.47 -6.60
N PHE A 88 6.75 -15.40 -5.93
CA PHE A 88 6.90 -15.37 -4.49
C PHE A 88 5.57 -15.57 -3.74
N LEU A 89 4.51 -14.88 -4.17
CA LEU A 89 3.17 -15.04 -3.59
C LEU A 89 2.64 -16.46 -3.81
N PHE A 90 2.87 -17.04 -4.99
CA PHE A 90 2.49 -18.41 -5.29
C PHE A 90 3.22 -19.42 -4.40
N CYS A 91 4.54 -19.29 -4.27
CA CYS A 91 5.35 -20.15 -3.40
C CYS A 91 4.92 -20.04 -1.93
N THR A 92 4.70 -18.83 -1.42
CA THR A 92 4.25 -18.63 -0.03
C THR A 92 2.84 -19.16 0.21
N THR A 93 1.98 -19.14 -0.80
CA THR A 93 0.65 -19.77 -0.75
C THR A 93 0.75 -21.27 -0.63
N ILE A 94 1.53 -21.93 -1.49
CA ILE A 94 1.75 -23.37 -1.42
C ILE A 94 2.36 -23.74 -0.07
N ALA A 95 3.38 -23.02 0.38
CA ALA A 95 4.01 -23.27 1.67
C ALA A 95 3.04 -23.13 2.85
N THR A 96 2.11 -22.18 2.78
CA THR A 96 1.08 -21.98 3.82
C THR A 96 0.07 -23.12 3.84
N LEU A 97 -0.40 -23.56 2.67
CA LEU A 97 -1.38 -24.65 2.55
C LEU A 97 -0.78 -26.01 2.92
N SER A 98 0.50 -26.23 2.64
CA SER A 98 1.26 -27.44 3.00
C SER A 98 1.81 -27.40 4.43
N SER A 99 1.57 -26.32 5.19
CA SER A 99 2.09 -26.16 6.55
C SER A 99 1.36 -27.06 7.54
N VAL A 100 2.09 -27.57 8.53
CA VAL A 100 1.52 -28.32 9.66
C VAL A 100 0.51 -27.48 10.45
N HIS A 101 0.76 -26.17 10.55
CA HIS A 101 -0.12 -25.22 11.24
C HIS A 101 -0.59 -24.14 10.28
N VAL A 102 -1.47 -24.52 9.35
CA VAL A 102 -2.00 -23.64 8.28
C VAL A 102 -2.53 -22.32 8.82
N TYR A 103 -3.33 -22.33 9.90
CA TYR A 103 -3.91 -21.11 10.48
C TYR A 103 -2.82 -20.13 10.95
N THR A 104 -1.81 -20.65 11.64
CA THR A 104 -0.65 -19.89 12.11
C THR A 104 0.15 -19.32 10.94
N SER A 105 0.31 -20.08 9.85
CA SER A 105 0.97 -19.62 8.63
C SER A 105 0.15 -18.58 7.85
N LEU A 106 -1.19 -18.64 7.92
CA LEU A 106 -2.09 -17.70 7.25
C LEU A 106 -2.10 -16.31 7.92
N VAL A 107 -2.20 -16.29 9.25
CA VAL A 107 -2.41 -15.06 10.04
C VAL A 107 -1.13 -14.55 10.70
N GLY A 108 -0.15 -15.41 10.92
CA GLY A 108 1.04 -15.12 11.71
C GLY A 108 0.91 -15.61 13.16
N PHE A 109 2.01 -15.52 13.90
CA PHE A 109 2.13 -15.96 15.29
C PHE A 109 2.78 -14.88 16.16
N TYR A 110 2.67 -15.03 17.48
CA TYR A 110 3.38 -14.16 18.42
C TYR A 110 4.90 -14.21 18.18
N GLY A 111 5.53 -13.05 18.02
CA GLY A 111 6.94 -12.92 17.65
C GLY A 111 7.22 -13.00 16.13
N ARG A 112 6.27 -13.52 15.33
CA ARG A 112 6.29 -13.47 13.86
C ARG A 112 4.90 -13.16 13.31
N TYR A 113 4.54 -11.89 13.38
CA TYR A 113 3.19 -11.42 13.04
C TYR A 113 2.88 -11.47 11.54
N GLU A 114 3.90 -11.68 10.70
CA GLU A 114 3.72 -11.80 9.25
C GLU A 114 3.29 -13.22 8.85
N GLY A 115 2.05 -13.34 8.37
CA GLY A 115 1.50 -14.53 7.72
C GLY A 115 1.23 -14.31 6.23
N LEU A 116 0.61 -15.29 5.57
CA LEU A 116 0.22 -15.19 4.16
C LEU A 116 -0.59 -13.92 3.85
N THR A 117 -1.51 -13.55 4.74
CA THR A 117 -2.32 -12.32 4.63
C THR A 117 -1.47 -11.06 4.48
N SER A 118 -0.40 -10.94 5.28
CA SER A 118 0.53 -9.82 5.18
C SER A 118 1.31 -9.84 3.86
N TRP A 119 1.78 -11.01 3.42
CA TRP A 119 2.53 -11.13 2.17
C TRP A 119 1.69 -10.70 0.96
N TYR A 120 0.43 -11.09 0.93
CA TYR A 120 -0.51 -10.62 -0.10
C TYR A 120 -0.73 -9.12 -0.04
N LEU A 121 -0.85 -8.52 1.15
CA LEU A 121 -0.94 -7.07 1.28
C LEU A 121 0.30 -6.35 0.75
N PHE A 122 1.51 -6.85 1.01
CA PHE A 122 2.73 -6.29 0.44
C PHE A 122 2.77 -6.41 -1.09
N GLY A 123 2.36 -7.56 -1.62
CA GLY A 123 2.26 -7.76 -3.07
C GLY A 123 1.23 -6.82 -3.72
N LEU A 124 0.07 -6.66 -3.11
CA LEU A 124 -0.95 -5.71 -3.57
C LEU A 124 -0.45 -4.27 -3.49
N PHE A 125 0.21 -3.89 -2.40
CA PHE A 125 0.80 -2.56 -2.25
C PHE A 125 1.84 -2.28 -3.33
N PHE A 126 2.67 -3.26 -3.68
CA PHE A 126 3.57 -3.19 -4.83
C PHE A 126 2.81 -2.88 -6.12
N PHE A 127 1.78 -3.65 -6.46
CA PHE A 127 1.00 -3.43 -7.69
C PHE A 127 0.27 -2.09 -7.71
N VAL A 128 -0.26 -1.65 -6.57
CA VAL A 128 -0.88 -0.32 -6.45
C VAL A 128 0.15 0.75 -6.75
N ILE A 129 1.32 0.72 -6.11
CA ILE A 129 2.37 1.73 -6.33
C ILE A 129 2.84 1.76 -7.78
N THR A 130 3.13 0.60 -8.38
CA THR A 130 3.65 0.54 -9.76
C THR A 130 2.64 1.03 -10.79
N ASN A 131 1.34 0.82 -10.54
CA ASN A 131 0.27 1.28 -11.44
C ASN A 131 -0.15 2.74 -11.17
N TYR A 132 0.17 3.26 -9.99
CA TYR A 132 -0.18 4.61 -9.55
C TYR A 132 0.92 5.65 -9.83
N MET A 133 2.20 5.30 -9.65
CA MET A 133 3.33 6.19 -9.88
C MET A 133 3.47 6.52 -11.38
N ARG A 134 2.99 7.71 -11.76
CA ARG A 134 3.02 8.17 -13.17
C ARG A 134 3.82 9.44 -13.39
N SER A 135 4.09 10.21 -12.33
CA SER A 135 4.77 11.50 -12.43
C SER A 135 5.98 11.61 -11.51
N PRO A 136 7.07 12.29 -11.93
CA PRO A 136 8.20 12.61 -11.06
C PRO A 136 7.80 13.42 -9.81
N ALA A 137 6.73 14.20 -9.89
CA ALA A 137 6.20 14.96 -8.77
C ALA A 137 5.66 14.07 -7.65
N GLN A 138 4.97 12.98 -7.98
CA GLN A 138 4.51 11.98 -7.01
C GLN A 138 5.70 11.27 -6.34
N LEU A 139 6.71 10.90 -7.11
CA LEU A 139 7.94 10.31 -6.57
C LEU A 139 8.64 11.27 -5.60
N ARG A 140 8.74 12.56 -5.95
CA ARG A 140 9.29 13.59 -5.06
C ARG A 140 8.50 13.69 -3.75
N ARG A 141 7.17 13.62 -3.78
CA ARG A 141 6.34 13.61 -2.56
C ARG A 141 6.63 12.40 -1.69
N ILE A 142 6.73 11.20 -2.27
CA ILE A 142 7.14 10.00 -1.53
C ILE A 142 8.50 10.19 -0.88
N ILE A 143 9.51 10.65 -1.64
CA ILE A 143 10.86 10.87 -1.11
C ILE A 143 10.83 11.86 0.06
N MET A 144 10.12 12.99 -0.07
CA MET A 144 10.00 13.98 1.02
C MET A 144 9.36 13.38 2.28
N VAL A 145 8.35 12.52 2.12
CA VAL A 145 7.69 11.83 3.24
C VAL A 145 8.60 10.79 3.89
N VAL A 146 9.35 10.02 3.09
CA VAL A 146 10.34 9.07 3.62
C VAL A 146 11.42 9.81 4.40
N VAL A 147 11.97 10.89 3.84
CA VAL A 147 13.00 11.70 4.49
C VAL A 147 12.46 12.34 5.77
N SER A 148 11.25 12.90 5.76
CA SER A 148 10.68 13.52 6.97
C SER A 148 10.43 12.51 8.08
N ALA A 149 9.89 11.33 7.74
CA ALA A 149 9.70 10.24 8.69
C ALA A 149 11.05 9.72 9.23
N ALA A 150 12.04 9.54 8.36
CA ALA A 150 13.38 9.12 8.75
C ALA A 150 14.04 10.14 9.69
N THR A 151 13.99 11.44 9.37
CA THR A 151 14.54 12.50 10.22
C THR A 151 13.86 12.52 11.59
N LEU A 152 12.53 12.45 11.64
CA LEU A 152 11.79 12.39 12.90
C LEU A 152 12.23 11.18 13.74
N MET A 153 12.33 10.01 13.11
CA MET A 153 12.75 8.79 13.78
C MET A 153 14.21 8.80 14.21
N SER A 154 15.10 9.45 13.46
CA SER A 154 16.49 9.64 13.86
C SER A 154 16.60 10.52 15.11
N ILE A 155 15.85 11.63 15.16
CA ILE A 155 15.79 12.50 16.35
C ILE A 155 15.25 11.69 17.54
N TYR A 156 14.14 10.98 17.35
CA TYR A 156 13.56 10.14 18.39
C TYR A 156 14.55 9.09 18.89
N SER A 157 15.27 8.41 18.00
CA SER A 157 16.26 7.39 18.35
C SER A 157 17.39 7.93 19.21
N ILE A 158 17.80 9.19 19.03
CA ILE A 158 18.82 9.83 19.87
C ILE A 158 18.25 10.11 21.28
N ILE A 159 16.99 10.55 21.36
CA ILE A 159 16.31 10.87 22.62
C ILE A 159 15.97 9.60 23.42
N GLN A 160 15.65 8.49 22.73
CA GLN A 160 15.13 7.27 23.34
C GLN A 160 16.14 6.53 24.25
N ARG A 161 17.40 6.98 24.32
CA ARG A 161 18.52 6.43 25.12
C ARG A 161 18.17 5.34 26.14
#